data_AF-A0A920VL60-F1
#
_entry.id   AF-A0A920VL60-F1
#
_cell.length_a   1.000
_cell.length_b   1.000
_cell.length_c   1.000
_cell.angle_alpha   90.00
_cell.angle_beta   90.00
_cell.angle_gamma   90.00
#
_symmetry.space_group_name_H-M   'P 1'
#
loop_
_entity.id
_entity.type
_entity.pdbx_description
1 polymer ?
#
loop_
_entity_poly.entity_id
_entity_poly.type
_entity_poly.pdbx_seq_one_letter_code
_entity_poly.pdbx_strand_id
1 'polypeptide(L)'
;MTFSLDEFVREARAAAAQEHSVSAVNRLMARTFADPGAISAAVQPMGSGDEPLFEDEQVSVYWVSFAPQELVPPHNHKMPAFLGVYQGVEVNRLYRRSKFPGFTGSDQGKAHAARRHPVTWR
;
A
#
# COMPACT_ATOMS: atom_id res chain seq x y z
N MET A 1 5.80 -13.33 16.82
CA MET A 1 6.37 -14.23 15.77
C MET A 1 7.18 -13.34 14.85
N THR A 2 8.31 -13.80 14.33
CA THR A 2 9.13 -13.00 13.40
C THR A 2 8.41 -12.92 12.05
N PHE A 3 8.33 -11.72 11.47
CA PHE A 3 7.84 -11.53 10.11
C PHE A 3 8.80 -12.19 9.10
N SER A 4 8.26 -12.82 8.06
CA SER A 4 9.02 -13.34 6.92
C SER A 4 8.44 -12.78 5.62
N LEU A 5 9.30 -12.14 4.82
CA LEU A 5 8.90 -11.58 3.53
C LEU A 5 8.45 -12.67 2.56
N ASP A 6 9.16 -13.80 2.50
CA ASP A 6 8.82 -14.92 1.61
C ASP A 6 7.45 -15.50 1.95
N GLU A 7 7.16 -15.64 3.25
CA GLU A 7 5.85 -16.14 3.71
C GLU A 7 4.74 -15.13 3.43
N PHE A 8 5.01 -13.84 3.65
CA PHE A 8 4.07 -12.77 3.31
C PHE A 8 3.75 -12.76 1.81
N VAL A 9 4.76 -12.88 0.95
CA VAL A 9 4.60 -12.98 -0.51
C VAL A 9 3.76 -14.22 -0.87
N ARG A 10 4.07 -15.38 -0.28
CA ARG A 10 3.31 -16.62 -0.51
C ARG A 10 1.84 -16.46 -0.12
N GLU A 11 1.56 -15.89 1.05
CA GLU A 11 0.18 -15.61 1.50
C GLU A 11 -0.51 -14.56 0.63
N ALA A 12 0.18 -13.51 0.20
CA ALA A 12 -0.36 -12.45 -0.64
C ALA A 12 -0.80 -13.00 -2.00
N ARG A 13 0.03 -13.83 -2.63
CA ARG A 13 -0.31 -14.54 -3.87
C ARG A 13 -1.53 -15.44 -3.69
N ALA A 14 -1.53 -16.25 -2.63
CA ALA A 14 -2.65 -17.14 -2.33
C ALA A 14 -3.95 -16.37 -2.05
N ALA A 15 -3.88 -15.21 -1.39
CA ALA A 15 -5.03 -14.34 -1.14
C ALA A 15 -5.53 -13.66 -2.42
N ALA A 16 -4.62 -13.20 -3.27
CA ALA A 16 -4.95 -12.55 -4.54
C ALA A 16 -5.64 -13.50 -5.54
N ALA A 17 -5.34 -14.80 -5.47
CA ALA A 17 -5.95 -15.83 -6.31
C ALA A 17 -7.37 -16.28 -5.86
N GLN A 18 -7.88 -15.79 -4.71
CA GLN A 18 -9.21 -16.15 -4.22
C GLN A 18 -10.32 -15.40 -4.97
N GLU A 19 -11.51 -16.00 -5.04
CA GLU A 19 -12.71 -15.37 -5.62
C GLU A 19 -13.03 -14.01 -4.97
N HIS A 20 -12.79 -13.90 -3.65
CA HIS A 20 -12.95 -12.64 -2.90
C HIS A 20 -11.59 -12.01 -2.55
N SER A 21 -10.73 -11.89 -3.56
CA SER A 21 -9.32 -11.46 -3.42
C SER A 21 -9.13 -10.20 -2.59
N VAL A 22 -9.94 -9.14 -2.82
CA VAL A 22 -9.82 -7.88 -2.06
C VAL A 22 -10.07 -8.07 -0.56
N SER A 23 -11.05 -8.89 -0.19
CA SER A 23 -11.35 -9.19 1.22
C SER A 23 -10.27 -10.09 1.82
N ALA A 24 -9.78 -11.07 1.06
CA ALA A 24 -8.70 -11.96 1.48
C ALA A 24 -7.41 -11.19 1.77
N VAL A 25 -6.97 -10.32 0.86
CA VAL A 25 -5.76 -9.51 1.03
C VAL A 25 -5.94 -8.49 2.16
N ASN A 26 -7.10 -7.86 2.32
CA ASN A 26 -7.37 -7.00 3.48
C ASN A 26 -7.19 -7.73 4.82
N ARG A 27 -7.67 -8.98 4.93
CA ARG A 27 -7.48 -9.79 6.14
C ARG A 27 -6.03 -10.16 6.38
N LEU A 28 -5.28 -10.48 5.32
CA LEU A 28 -3.84 -10.70 5.41
C LEU A 28 -3.14 -9.45 5.96
N MET A 29 -3.35 -8.30 5.30
CA MET A 29 -2.77 -7.02 5.71
C MET A 29 -3.10 -6.67 7.16
N ALA A 30 -4.37 -6.83 7.57
CA ALA A 30 -4.77 -6.55 8.96
C ALA A 30 -4.05 -7.43 9.99
N ARG A 31 -3.81 -8.71 9.69
CA ARG A 31 -3.04 -9.60 10.58
C ARG A 31 -1.56 -9.26 10.57
N THR A 32 -0.97 -9.05 9.39
CA THR A 32 0.45 -8.76 9.22
C THR A 32 0.85 -7.46 9.93
N PHE A 33 0.06 -6.40 9.76
CA PHE A 33 0.33 -5.09 10.33
C PHE A 33 -0.17 -4.92 11.78
N ALA A 34 -0.68 -5.98 12.41
CA ALA A 34 -0.97 -5.97 13.85
C ALA A 34 0.31 -5.94 14.71
N ASP A 35 1.45 -6.35 14.14
CA ASP A 35 2.78 -6.25 14.75
C ASP A 35 3.75 -5.54 13.77
N PRO A 36 3.66 -4.20 13.65
CA PRO A 36 4.53 -3.45 12.74
C PRO A 36 6.01 -3.49 13.17
N GLY A 37 6.29 -3.79 14.45
CA GLY A 37 7.65 -3.95 14.96
C GLY A 37 8.37 -5.16 14.36
N ALA A 38 7.64 -6.28 14.20
CA ALA A 38 8.18 -7.46 13.52
C ALA A 38 8.55 -7.19 12.05
N ILE A 39 7.75 -6.39 11.34
CA ILE A 39 8.05 -5.97 9.96
C ILE A 39 9.30 -5.09 9.95
N SER A 40 9.35 -4.08 10.83
CA SER A 40 10.49 -3.17 10.94
C SER A 40 11.81 -3.88 11.26
N ALA A 41 11.77 -5.00 11.99
CA ALA A 41 12.97 -5.77 12.33
C ALA A 41 13.47 -6.62 11.16
N ALA A 42 12.56 -7.11 10.32
CA ALA A 42 12.84 -8.01 9.22
C ALA A 42 13.10 -7.30 7.88
N VAL A 43 12.39 -6.19 7.65
CA VAL A 43 12.50 -5.35 6.44
C VAL A 43 13.20 -4.06 6.83
N GLN A 44 14.52 -4.05 6.67
CA GLN A 44 15.32 -2.86 6.96
C GLN A 44 15.24 -1.84 5.81
N PRO A 45 15.50 -0.56 6.08
CA PRO A 45 15.54 0.45 5.02
C PRO A 45 16.56 0.08 3.95
N MET A 46 16.09 -0.15 2.72
CA MET A 46 16.95 -0.57 1.59
C MET A 46 17.43 0.62 0.75
N GLY A 47 16.91 1.84 1.01
CA GLY A 47 17.35 3.06 0.34
C GLY A 47 16.34 4.20 0.52
N SER A 48 16.13 4.98 -0.54
CA SER A 48 15.09 6.00 -0.62
C SER A 48 14.22 5.75 -1.85
N GLY A 49 12.90 5.89 -1.71
CA GLY A 49 11.93 5.71 -2.79
C GLY A 49 11.25 4.34 -2.78
N ASP A 50 10.77 3.95 -3.95
CA ASP A 50 9.98 2.74 -4.18
C ASP A 50 10.92 1.60 -4.62
N GLU A 51 10.98 0.52 -3.85
CA GLU A 51 11.82 -0.64 -4.11
C GLU A 51 10.97 -1.91 -4.26
N PRO A 52 11.06 -2.62 -5.39
CA PRO A 52 10.36 -3.88 -5.58
C PRO A 52 10.99 -4.97 -4.72
N LEU A 53 10.20 -5.56 -3.81
CA LEU A 53 10.59 -6.72 -3.01
C LEU A 53 10.24 -8.03 -3.70
N PHE A 54 9.13 -8.05 -4.43
CA PHE A 54 8.66 -9.18 -5.23
C PHE A 54 7.71 -8.71 -6.31
N GLU A 55 7.74 -9.33 -7.49
CA GLU A 55 6.78 -9.07 -8.55
C GLU A 55 6.54 -10.33 -9.40
N ASP A 56 5.28 -10.63 -9.65
CA ASP A 56 4.86 -11.60 -10.66
C ASP A 56 3.53 -11.19 -11.29
N GLU A 57 2.96 -12.06 -12.14
CA GLU A 57 1.68 -11.80 -12.81
C GLU A 57 0.47 -11.69 -11.85
N GLN A 58 0.61 -12.11 -10.59
CA GLN A 58 -0.48 -12.12 -9.61
C GLN A 58 -0.41 -10.91 -8.67
N VAL A 59 0.78 -10.62 -8.13
CA VAL A 59 0.98 -9.55 -7.15
C VAL A 59 2.33 -8.87 -7.34
N SER A 60 2.37 -7.61 -6.91
CA SER A 60 3.61 -6.89 -6.70
C SER A 60 3.68 -6.36 -5.26
N VAL A 61 4.83 -6.53 -4.63
CA VAL A 61 5.10 -6.14 -3.25
C VAL A 61 6.26 -5.17 -3.28
N TYR A 62 6.01 -3.97 -2.79
CA TYR A 62 6.98 -2.88 -2.77
C TYR A 62 7.28 -2.46 -1.33
N TRP A 63 8.55 -2.22 -1.06
CA TRP A 63 8.98 -1.40 0.06
C TRP A 63 8.97 0.05 -0.41
N VAL A 64 8.33 0.93 0.35
CA VAL A 64 8.16 2.32 -0.06
C VAL A 64 8.57 3.24 1.06
N SER A 65 9.47 4.17 0.77
CA SER A 65 9.93 5.19 1.71
C SER A 65 9.77 6.59 1.13
N PHE A 66 9.48 7.53 2.02
CA PHE A 66 9.24 8.92 1.66
C PHE A 66 9.97 9.84 2.64
N ALA A 67 10.53 10.92 2.14
CA ALA A 67 11.03 11.99 2.98
C ALA A 67 9.86 12.69 3.73
N PRO A 68 10.11 13.30 4.91
CA PRO A 68 9.12 14.13 5.56
C PRO A 68 8.57 15.20 4.61
N GLN A 69 7.25 15.37 4.60
CA GLN A 69 6.52 16.33 3.76
C GLN A 69 6.52 16.04 2.25
N GLU A 70 7.10 14.93 1.81
CA GLU A 70 7.00 14.50 0.42
C GLU A 70 5.54 14.25 0.02
N LEU A 71 5.20 14.63 -1.21
CA LEU A 71 3.85 14.57 -1.75
C LEU A 71 3.81 13.69 -2.99
N VAL A 72 2.89 12.72 -2.98
CA VAL A 72 2.58 11.93 -4.17
C VAL A 72 1.35 12.55 -4.85
N PRO A 73 1.44 12.96 -6.13
CA PRO A 73 0.31 13.52 -6.86
C PRO A 73 -0.89 12.56 -6.91
N PRO A 74 -2.14 13.09 -6.99
CA PRO A 74 -3.32 12.26 -7.18
C PRO A 74 -3.19 11.34 -8.41
N HIS A 75 -3.28 10.02 -8.21
CA HIS A 75 -3.22 9.03 -9.28
C HIS A 75 -4.26 7.92 -9.08
N ASN A 76 -4.59 7.21 -10.16
CA ASN A 76 -5.51 6.07 -10.19
C ASN A 76 -4.71 4.78 -10.42
N HIS A 77 -4.79 3.84 -9.48
CA HIS A 77 -4.07 2.57 -9.54
C HIS A 77 -4.60 1.63 -10.62
N LYS A 78 -5.86 1.82 -11.07
CA LYS A 78 -6.56 0.95 -12.05
C LYS A 78 -6.61 -0.54 -11.66
N MET A 79 -6.22 -0.87 -10.44
CA MET A 79 -6.25 -2.18 -9.81
C MET A 79 -6.33 -2.01 -8.28
N PRO A 80 -6.71 -3.04 -7.52
CA PRO A 80 -6.64 -3.00 -6.06
C PRO A 80 -5.21 -2.73 -5.57
N ALA A 81 -5.07 -1.81 -4.62
CA ALA A 81 -3.81 -1.50 -3.96
C ALA A 81 -4.03 -1.47 -2.44
N PHE A 82 -3.08 -2.04 -1.69
CA PHE A 82 -3.13 -2.14 -0.24
C PHE A 82 -1.87 -1.52 0.34
N LEU A 83 -2.04 -0.58 1.27
CA LEU A 83 -0.94 0.12 1.92
C LEU A 83 -0.93 -0.26 3.39
N GLY A 84 0.24 -0.66 3.89
CA GLY A 84 0.47 -0.86 5.31
C GLY A 84 1.66 -0.03 5.76
N VAL A 85 1.46 0.81 6.77
CA VAL A 85 2.50 1.69 7.34
C VAL A 85 3.02 1.03 8.61
N TYR A 86 4.30 0.66 8.64
CA TYR A 86 4.93 0.04 9.81
C TYR A 86 5.97 0.96 10.49
N GLN A 87 6.31 2.09 9.88
CA GLN A 87 7.10 3.17 10.48
C GLN A 87 6.59 4.54 10.02
N GLY A 88 6.59 5.53 10.92
CA GLY A 88 6.17 6.89 10.62
C GLY A 88 4.66 7.04 10.45
N VAL A 89 4.23 8.09 9.73
CA VAL A 89 2.82 8.41 9.51
C VAL A 89 2.58 8.83 8.07
N GLU A 90 1.50 8.31 7.50
CA GLU A 90 0.98 8.67 6.18
C GLU A 90 -0.46 9.17 6.28
N VAL A 91 -0.76 10.29 5.63
CA VAL A 91 -2.10 10.88 5.51
C VAL A 91 -2.59 10.71 4.09
N ASN A 92 -3.67 9.96 3.96
CA ASN A 92 -4.20 9.55 2.67
C ASN A 92 -5.46 10.33 2.31
N ARG A 93 -5.39 11.11 1.23
CA ARG A 93 -6.50 11.91 0.67
C ARG A 93 -7.10 11.20 -0.53
N LEU A 94 -8.31 10.68 -0.34
CA LEU A 94 -9.04 9.97 -1.38
C LEU A 94 -9.97 10.91 -2.13
N TYR A 95 -9.88 10.87 -3.45
CA TYR A 95 -10.67 11.65 -4.39
C TYR A 95 -11.57 10.72 -5.20
N ARG A 96 -12.76 11.21 -5.52
CA ARG A 96 -13.67 10.59 -6.47
C ARG A 96 -13.88 11.56 -7.62
N ARG A 97 -13.72 11.13 -8.87
CA ARG A 97 -13.98 12.01 -10.01
C ARG A 97 -15.45 12.45 -10.00
N SER A 98 -15.69 13.75 -10.09
CA SER A 98 -17.04 14.28 -10.25
C SER A 98 -17.53 14.02 -11.68
N LYS A 99 -18.80 13.63 -11.81
CA LYS A 99 -19.47 13.61 -13.11
C LYS A 99 -20.02 15.02 -13.36
N PHE A 100 -19.60 15.65 -14.44
CA PHE A 100 -20.21 16.90 -14.92
C PHE A 100 -20.99 16.62 -16.22
N PRO A 101 -22.09 17.36 -16.49
CA PRO A 101 -22.86 17.19 -17.71
C PRO A 101 -21.96 17.34 -18.96
N GLY A 102 -21.98 16.36 -19.86
CA GLY A 102 -21.16 16.34 -21.08
C GLY A 102 -19.85 15.56 -20.98
N PHE A 103 -19.45 15.07 -19.80
CA PHE A 103 -18.28 14.21 -19.67
C PHE A 103 -18.63 12.72 -19.95
N THR A 104 -18.19 12.20 -21.09
CA THR A 104 -18.42 10.79 -21.52
C THR A 104 -17.32 9.82 -21.11
N GLY A 105 -16.27 10.30 -20.42
CA GLY A 105 -15.15 9.44 -20.02
C GLY A 105 -15.58 8.37 -19.00
N SER A 106 -15.31 7.12 -19.33
CA SER A 106 -15.77 5.93 -18.61
C SER A 106 -14.90 5.52 -17.40
N ASP A 107 -13.89 6.30 -17.02
CA ASP A 107 -12.93 5.80 -16.02
C ASP A 107 -13.49 5.93 -14.58
N GLN A 108 -13.83 4.81 -13.95
CA GLN A 108 -14.42 4.73 -12.60
C GLN A 108 -13.36 4.71 -11.48
N GLY A 109 -12.35 5.57 -11.57
CA GLY A 109 -11.23 5.58 -10.63
C GLY A 109 -11.47 6.36 -9.34
N LYS A 110 -11.11 5.76 -8.20
CA LYS A 110 -10.69 6.52 -7.00
C LYS A 110 -9.27 7.02 -7.26
N ALA A 111 -9.04 8.32 -7.10
CA ALA A 111 -7.68 8.87 -7.13
C ALA A 111 -7.19 9.07 -5.68
N HIS A 112 -5.91 8.87 -5.44
CA HIS A 112 -5.32 8.92 -4.11
C HIS A 112 -4.14 9.89 -4.08
N ALA A 113 -4.08 10.78 -3.07
CA ALA A 113 -2.89 11.60 -2.80
C ALA A 113 -2.48 11.44 -1.34
N ALA A 114 -1.19 11.19 -1.10
CA ALA A 114 -0.63 11.09 0.24
C ALA A 114 0.03 12.42 0.67
N ARG A 115 -0.22 12.85 1.91
CA ARG A 115 0.51 13.89 2.66
C ARG A 115 1.11 13.23 3.89
N ARG A 116 2.28 13.61 4.36
CA ARG A 116 2.90 12.95 5.53
C ARG A 116 3.39 13.99 6.55
N HIS A 117 3.22 13.71 7.83
CA HIS A 117 3.66 14.59 8.92
C HIS A 117 4.86 13.98 9.65
N PRO A 118 5.82 14.80 10.12
CA PRO A 118 6.84 14.33 11.04
C PRO A 118 6.19 13.93 12.38
N VAL A 119 6.62 12.81 12.96
CA VAL A 119 6.33 12.50 14.37
C VAL A 119 7.41 13.13 15.21
N THR A 120 7.06 14.12 16.03
CA THR A 120 7.84 14.47 17.22
C THR A 120 7.30 13.64 18.37
N TRP A 121 8.10 12.68 18.83
CA TRP A 121 7.87 12.08 20.14
C TRP A 121 8.20 13.14 21.19
N ARG A 122 7.24 13.48 22.05
CA ARG A 122 7.49 14.19 23.31
C ARG A 122 7.73 13.17 24.41
#